data_AF-A0A2A9PTE5-F1
#
_entry.id   AF-A0A2A9PTE5-F1
#
_cell.length_a   1.000
_cell.length_b   1.000
_cell.length_c   1.000
_cell.angle_alpha   90.00
_cell.angle_beta   90.00
_cell.angle_gamma   90.00
#
_symmetry.space_group_name_H-M   'P 1'
#
loop_
_entity.id
_entity.type
_entity.pdbx_description
1 polymer ?
#
loop_
_entity_poly.entity_id
_entity_poly.type
_entity_poly.pdbx_seq_one_letter_code
_entity_poly.pdbx_strand_id
1 'polypeptide(L)'
;MAPGRVLLVAGSDCSGGAGLEAGQKVLAAQTCYAMTATTALTVQNTKGVSDIHVVPSEFVERQMDACLGDIGADVVVTGMLAAADTVEVVARQLVKHAVSTVVVDPVVVSTSGARLLPVDAVRSLVQHLLPLATVLMPNLPEVKILIDEAELDFPDSRSATIQSTADVEALGRRIQALGPAWVLIKGGHLPLRTDLTVATTTAERAVVVDVLLGPDNFVLRLQSPWQDSTSTHGTGCSLAAAISSGLAKGLDVPDAVRAACRYVEAAIRTAPGLGSGHGPLGHFHSTYHLPFSPGYFVEYLLARPDVSAVWRSFVHHPFVLALGHGTLPLPSFKGYIVQDYLFLIQFSRACALAAYKANNVADIDSASQTTAYILREMQLHIKYCASFGISLSEMQATEEHQACTAYTRYVLDVGHAQDRLALHMALAPCILGYTAAARMLCARPETRRGGNPYWEWIRSYADDDNRRAADRYAALLEDEMPSQPPSRIEELVVIFIQAIKMELGFWDMFPHA
;
A
#
# COMPACT_ATOMS: atom_id res chain seq x y z
N MET A 1 9.20 -9.50 2.59
CA MET A 1 8.75 -10.52 3.58
C MET A 1 7.45 -10.00 4.15
N ALA A 2 6.36 -10.78 4.18
CA ALA A 2 5.11 -10.30 4.79
C ALA A 2 5.37 -10.11 6.29
N PRO A 3 5.18 -8.90 6.86
CA PRO A 3 5.58 -8.58 8.23
C PRO A 3 4.83 -9.35 9.33
N GLY A 4 3.77 -10.10 9.01
CA GLY A 4 3.09 -10.99 9.97
C GLY A 4 2.24 -12.05 9.27
N ARG A 5 2.16 -13.25 9.86
CA ARG A 5 1.38 -14.40 9.39
C ARG A 5 0.22 -14.65 10.36
N VAL A 6 -1.00 -14.68 9.85
CA VAL A 6 -2.22 -14.86 10.66
C VAL A 6 -3.05 -16.01 10.11
N LEU A 7 -3.39 -16.97 10.98
CA LEU A 7 -4.32 -18.04 10.64
C LEU A 7 -5.72 -17.69 11.16
N LEU A 8 -6.67 -17.53 10.23
CA LEU A 8 -8.09 -17.33 10.52
C LEU A 8 -8.79 -18.69 10.64
N VAL A 9 -9.40 -18.98 11.80
CA VAL A 9 -10.21 -20.17 12.02
C VAL A 9 -11.67 -19.76 12.21
N ALA A 10 -12.45 -19.76 11.13
CA ALA A 10 -13.80 -19.23 11.14
C ALA A 10 -14.67 -19.79 10.00
N GLY A 11 -15.95 -19.44 10.00
CA GLY A 11 -16.86 -19.70 8.89
C GLY A 11 -16.69 -18.73 7.72
N SER A 12 -17.00 -19.19 6.51
CA SER A 12 -17.08 -18.39 5.29
C SER A 12 -18.43 -17.69 5.19
N ASP A 13 -18.41 -16.37 4.98
CA ASP A 13 -19.54 -15.57 4.51
C ASP A 13 -19.40 -15.32 3.01
N CYS A 14 -20.18 -16.05 2.22
CA CYS A 14 -20.10 -15.98 0.75
C CYS A 14 -20.40 -14.59 0.17
N SER A 15 -21.01 -13.66 0.93
CA SER A 15 -21.20 -12.27 0.49
C SER A 15 -19.97 -11.40 0.64
N GLY A 16 -18.97 -11.88 1.39
CA GLY A 16 -17.68 -11.23 1.59
C GLY A 16 -17.70 -10.07 2.59
N GLY A 17 -18.75 -9.93 3.40
CA GLY A 17 -18.90 -8.84 4.37
C GLY A 17 -18.37 -9.16 5.76
N ALA A 18 -18.40 -10.44 6.17
CA ALA A 18 -17.93 -10.94 7.45
C ALA A 18 -17.06 -12.21 7.26
N GLY A 19 -16.91 -13.01 8.31
CA GLY A 19 -16.27 -14.33 8.24
C GLY A 19 -14.80 -14.29 7.84
N LEU A 20 -14.35 -15.37 7.23
CA LEU A 20 -13.01 -15.50 6.67
C LEU A 20 -12.71 -14.39 5.65
N GLU A 21 -13.67 -14.03 4.82
CA GLU A 21 -13.52 -13.08 3.73
C GLU A 21 -13.21 -11.66 4.24
N ALA A 22 -13.94 -11.19 5.25
CA ALA A 22 -13.64 -9.91 5.90
C ALA A 22 -12.27 -9.94 6.56
N GLY A 23 -11.95 -11.02 7.28
CA GLY A 23 -10.65 -11.20 7.92
C GLY A 23 -9.50 -11.14 6.92
N GLN A 24 -9.58 -11.87 5.81
CA GLN A 24 -8.57 -11.87 4.76
C GLN A 24 -8.42 -10.50 4.10
N LYS A 25 -9.52 -9.78 3.85
CA LYS A 25 -9.46 -8.41 3.28
C LYS A 25 -8.74 -7.45 4.22
N VAL A 26 -9.05 -7.48 5.52
CA VAL A 26 -8.36 -6.63 6.51
C VAL A 26 -6.88 -6.99 6.62
N LEU A 27 -6.54 -8.28 6.69
CA LEU A 27 -5.15 -8.72 6.76
C LEU A 27 -4.36 -8.32 5.50
N ALA A 28 -4.95 -8.49 4.32
CA ALA A 28 -4.34 -8.06 3.06
C ALA A 28 -4.14 -6.53 3.01
N ALA A 29 -5.17 -5.77 3.41
CA ALA A 29 -5.10 -4.32 3.48
C ALA A 29 -4.03 -3.83 4.48
N GLN A 30 -3.79 -4.61 5.53
CA GLN A 30 -2.72 -4.37 6.48
C GLN A 30 -1.46 -5.20 6.21
N THR A 31 -1.18 -5.59 4.97
CA THR A 31 0.09 -6.21 4.58
C THR A 31 0.50 -7.46 5.39
N CYS A 32 -0.45 -8.21 5.94
CA CYS A 32 -0.22 -9.50 6.59
C CYS A 32 -0.54 -10.67 5.65
N TYR A 33 0.14 -11.79 5.84
CA TYR A 33 -0.17 -13.03 5.14
C TYR A 33 -1.30 -13.78 5.87
N ALA A 34 -2.44 -13.96 5.19
CA ALA A 34 -3.61 -14.61 5.75
C ALA A 34 -3.70 -16.07 5.30
N MET A 35 -3.81 -16.98 6.26
CA MET A 35 -4.18 -18.38 6.06
C MET A 35 -5.58 -18.62 6.62
N THR A 36 -6.24 -19.70 6.21
CA THR A 36 -7.59 -20.03 6.67
C THR A 36 -7.73 -21.50 7.05
N ALA A 37 -8.51 -21.77 8.09
CA ALA A 37 -9.09 -23.07 8.39
C ALA A 37 -10.61 -22.89 8.52
N THR A 38 -11.35 -23.40 7.55
CA THR A 38 -12.78 -23.16 7.42
C THR A 38 -13.56 -24.09 8.33
N THR A 39 -14.39 -23.52 9.21
CA THR A 39 -15.23 -24.27 10.17
C THR A 39 -16.66 -24.51 9.69
N ALA A 40 -17.15 -23.63 8.81
CA ALA A 40 -18.48 -23.75 8.21
C ALA A 40 -18.57 -22.90 6.94
N LEU A 41 -19.47 -23.28 6.03
CA LEU A 41 -19.89 -22.49 4.89
C LEU A 41 -21.29 -21.95 5.17
N THR A 42 -21.52 -20.64 5.00
CA THR A 42 -22.86 -20.08 5.14
C THR A 42 -23.43 -19.69 3.78
N VAL A 43 -24.73 -19.89 3.61
CA VAL A 43 -25.50 -19.18 2.58
C VAL A 43 -25.96 -17.89 3.23
N GLN A 44 -25.20 -16.82 2.99
CA GLN A 44 -25.36 -15.55 3.68
C GLN A 44 -25.24 -14.36 2.73
N ASN A 45 -26.00 -13.31 3.02
CA ASN A 45 -25.88 -12.00 2.38
C ASN A 45 -26.27 -10.88 3.35
N THR A 46 -26.35 -9.64 2.86
CA THR A 46 -26.67 -8.46 3.68
C THR A 46 -28.04 -8.54 4.39
N LYS A 47 -28.94 -9.45 3.99
CA LYS A 47 -30.26 -9.64 4.60
C LYS A 47 -30.27 -10.69 5.72
N GLY A 48 -29.20 -11.48 5.87
CA GLY A 48 -29.08 -12.51 6.90
C GLY A 48 -28.52 -13.82 6.37
N VAL A 49 -28.59 -14.85 7.22
CA VAL A 49 -28.14 -16.23 6.96
C VAL A 49 -29.36 -17.10 6.65
N SER A 50 -29.31 -17.86 5.55
CA SER A 50 -30.38 -18.80 5.18
C SER A 50 -30.02 -20.27 5.39
N ASP A 51 -28.73 -20.61 5.39
CA ASP A 51 -28.27 -21.98 5.63
C ASP A 51 -26.82 -22.01 6.15
N ILE A 52 -26.46 -23.08 6.86
CA ILE A 52 -25.14 -23.31 7.44
C ILE A 52 -24.73 -24.76 7.20
N HIS A 53 -23.64 -24.96 6.47
CA HIS A 53 -22.99 -26.26 6.31
C HIS A 53 -21.75 -26.34 7.21
N VAL A 54 -21.82 -27.13 8.27
CA VAL A 54 -20.71 -27.32 9.22
C VAL A 54 -19.65 -28.23 8.63
N VAL A 55 -18.40 -27.79 8.64
CA VAL A 55 -17.26 -28.61 8.21
C VAL A 55 -16.92 -29.62 9.32
N PRO A 56 -16.69 -30.91 9.01
CA PRO A 56 -16.28 -31.90 10.00
C PRO A 56 -15.03 -31.44 10.77
N SER A 57 -15.04 -31.57 12.10
CA SER A 57 -13.97 -31.08 12.98
C SER A 57 -12.60 -31.73 12.66
N GLU A 58 -12.58 -33.01 12.25
CA GLU A 58 -11.37 -33.70 11.77
C GLU A 58 -10.77 -33.05 10.50
N PHE A 59 -11.59 -32.41 9.68
CA PHE A 59 -11.12 -31.70 8.50
C PHE A 59 -10.60 -30.31 8.86
N VAL A 60 -11.19 -29.63 9.85
CA VAL A 60 -10.64 -28.41 10.46
C VAL A 60 -9.26 -28.69 11.06
N GLU A 61 -9.12 -29.82 11.77
CA GLU A 61 -7.85 -30.27 12.33
C GLU A 61 -6.77 -30.37 11.25
N ARG A 62 -7.06 -31.05 10.14
CA ARG A 62 -6.13 -31.23 9.03
C ARG A 62 -5.76 -29.91 8.33
N GLN A 63 -6.70 -28.97 8.25
CA GLN A 63 -6.42 -27.62 7.71
C GLN A 63 -5.43 -26.86 8.62
N MET A 64 -5.65 -26.89 9.95
CA MET A 64 -4.75 -26.26 10.91
C MET A 64 -3.38 -26.91 10.91
N ASP A 65 -3.31 -28.24 10.89
CA ASP A 65 -2.04 -28.98 10.80
C ASP A 65 -1.24 -28.60 9.54
N ALA A 66 -1.92 -28.47 8.39
CA ALA A 66 -1.28 -28.10 7.14
C ALA A 66 -0.70 -26.67 7.18
N CYS A 67 -1.43 -25.71 7.75
CA CYS A 67 -0.97 -24.32 7.84
C CYS A 67 0.12 -24.15 8.90
N LEU A 68 -0.12 -24.65 10.11
CA LEU A 68 0.78 -24.46 11.26
C LEU A 68 2.05 -25.31 11.15
N GLY A 69 1.97 -26.49 10.51
CA GLY A 69 3.10 -27.40 10.35
C GLY A 69 4.12 -27.00 9.28
N ASP A 70 3.74 -26.18 8.31
CA ASP A 70 4.63 -25.73 7.22
C ASP A 70 4.91 -24.21 7.32
N ILE A 71 3.86 -23.40 7.20
CA ILE A 71 3.99 -21.94 7.15
C ILE A 71 4.17 -21.36 8.56
N GLY A 72 3.50 -21.94 9.56
CA GLY A 72 3.39 -21.39 10.92
C GLY A 72 2.49 -20.16 10.99
N ALA A 73 2.20 -19.67 12.20
CA ALA A 73 1.42 -18.45 12.41
C ALA A 73 2.00 -17.64 13.57
N ASP A 74 2.04 -16.31 13.42
CA ASP A 74 2.40 -15.39 14.50
C ASP A 74 1.18 -15.11 15.39
N VAL A 75 -0.03 -15.15 14.81
CA VAL A 75 -1.30 -15.04 15.52
C VAL A 75 -2.32 -16.03 14.94
N VAL A 76 -3.06 -16.72 15.79
CA VAL A 76 -4.29 -17.44 15.39
C VAL A 76 -5.48 -16.63 15.87
N VAL A 77 -6.47 -16.45 15.00
CA VAL A 77 -7.72 -15.78 15.35
C VAL A 77 -8.91 -16.68 15.07
N THR A 78 -9.83 -16.77 16.02
CA THR A 78 -11.04 -17.57 15.88
C THR A 78 -12.25 -16.67 15.68
N GLY A 79 -13.15 -17.09 14.78
CA GLY A 79 -14.48 -16.50 14.59
C GLY A 79 -15.57 -17.53 14.88
N MET A 80 -16.57 -17.63 14.00
CA MET A 80 -17.62 -18.66 14.13
C MET A 80 -17.02 -20.08 14.09
N LEU A 81 -17.16 -20.86 15.16
CA LEU A 81 -16.65 -22.24 15.25
C LEU A 81 -17.72 -23.33 15.01
N ALA A 82 -19.00 -22.95 15.00
CA ALA A 82 -20.18 -23.75 14.67
C ALA A 82 -20.53 -24.96 15.55
N ALA A 83 -19.56 -25.66 16.15
CA ALA A 83 -19.80 -26.87 16.95
C ALA A 83 -18.79 -27.05 18.10
N ALA A 84 -19.18 -27.76 19.16
CA ALA A 84 -18.34 -28.03 20.34
C ALA A 84 -17.07 -28.82 19.96
N ASP A 85 -17.21 -29.87 19.16
CA ASP A 85 -16.08 -30.67 18.68
C ASP A 85 -15.04 -29.82 17.94
N THR A 86 -15.48 -28.81 17.18
CA THR A 86 -14.58 -27.87 16.49
C THR A 86 -13.82 -27.01 17.50
N VAL A 87 -14.48 -26.53 18.56
CA VAL A 87 -13.82 -25.76 19.63
C VAL A 87 -12.72 -26.58 20.30
N GLU A 88 -13.01 -27.84 20.64
CA GLU A 88 -12.05 -28.75 21.27
C GLU A 88 -10.85 -29.04 20.35
N VAL A 89 -11.12 -29.30 19.06
CA VAL A 89 -10.06 -29.47 18.05
C VAL A 89 -9.18 -28.23 17.95
N VAL A 90 -9.77 -27.04 17.89
CA VAL A 90 -9.02 -25.78 17.80
C VAL A 90 -8.14 -25.61 19.04
N ALA A 91 -8.69 -25.78 20.25
CA ALA A 91 -7.92 -25.67 21.49
C ALA A 91 -6.76 -26.67 21.52
N ARG A 92 -7.00 -27.94 21.15
CA ARG A 92 -5.95 -28.97 21.08
C ARG A 92 -4.87 -28.62 20.06
N GLN A 93 -5.24 -28.07 18.91
CA GLN A 93 -4.31 -27.68 17.85
C GLN A 93 -3.45 -26.46 18.24
N LEU A 94 -4.03 -25.48 18.93
CA LEU A 94 -3.29 -24.35 19.50
C LEU A 94 -2.18 -24.83 20.46
N VAL A 95 -2.50 -25.80 21.34
CA VAL A 95 -1.53 -26.38 22.28
C VAL A 95 -0.49 -27.23 21.53
N LYS A 96 -0.92 -28.11 20.61
CA LYS A 96 -0.04 -29.00 19.84
C LYS A 96 1.05 -28.22 19.09
N HIS A 97 0.69 -27.09 18.47
CA HIS A 97 1.60 -26.25 17.69
C HIS A 97 2.23 -25.11 18.49
N ALA A 98 2.04 -25.09 19.82
CA ALA A 98 2.58 -24.08 20.72
C ALA A 98 2.30 -22.63 20.27
N VAL A 99 1.08 -22.36 19.83
CA VAL A 99 0.67 -21.01 19.39
C VAL A 99 0.69 -20.06 20.58
N SER A 100 1.47 -18.98 20.48
CA SER A 100 1.68 -18.03 21.58
C SER A 100 0.62 -16.92 21.66
N THR A 101 0.00 -16.57 20.53
CA THR A 101 -0.90 -15.42 20.42
C THR A 101 -2.23 -15.85 19.82
N VAL A 102 -3.31 -15.71 20.59
CA VAL A 102 -4.65 -16.13 20.18
C VAL A 102 -5.65 -15.00 20.39
N VAL A 103 -6.34 -14.60 19.33
CA VAL A 103 -7.44 -13.64 19.37
C VAL A 103 -8.76 -14.38 19.20
N VAL A 104 -9.69 -14.24 20.14
CA VAL A 104 -10.96 -14.95 20.13
C VAL A 104 -12.11 -13.95 19.93
N ASP A 105 -12.75 -13.99 18.77
CA ASP A 105 -14.08 -13.41 18.55
C ASP A 105 -15.12 -14.52 18.80
N PRO A 106 -15.87 -14.50 19.92
CA PRO A 106 -16.64 -15.66 20.36
C PRO A 106 -17.89 -15.95 19.53
N VAL A 107 -18.21 -15.11 18.53
CA VAL A 107 -19.32 -15.18 17.55
C VAL A 107 -20.43 -16.18 17.94
N VAL A 108 -21.31 -15.76 18.85
CA VAL A 108 -22.44 -16.60 19.31
C VAL A 108 -23.70 -16.36 18.47
N VAL A 109 -23.92 -15.13 18.04
CA VAL A 109 -25.12 -14.68 17.31
C VAL A 109 -24.71 -13.78 16.16
N SER A 110 -25.33 -13.93 15.00
CA SER A 110 -25.12 -13.04 13.84
C SER A 110 -25.69 -11.63 14.09
N THR A 111 -25.23 -10.63 13.33
CA THR A 111 -25.85 -9.29 13.31
C THR A 111 -27.34 -9.33 12.96
N SER A 112 -27.76 -10.32 12.17
CA SER A 112 -29.17 -10.59 11.82
C SER A 112 -29.96 -11.39 12.87
N GLY A 113 -29.35 -11.76 14.00
CA GLY A 113 -30.00 -12.45 15.12
C GLY A 113 -30.00 -13.98 15.05
N ALA A 114 -29.52 -14.60 13.96
CA ALA A 114 -29.38 -16.05 13.87
C ALA A 114 -28.35 -16.56 14.89
N ARG A 115 -28.69 -17.60 15.65
CA ARG A 115 -27.77 -18.27 16.60
C ARG A 115 -26.74 -19.08 15.81
N LEU A 116 -25.46 -18.78 16.00
CA LEU A 116 -24.36 -19.36 15.25
C LEU A 116 -23.54 -20.37 16.06
N LEU A 117 -23.61 -20.29 17.39
CA LEU A 117 -22.95 -21.23 18.30
C LEU A 117 -23.99 -21.84 19.25
N PRO A 118 -24.16 -23.18 19.26
CA PRO A 118 -25.05 -23.82 20.22
C PRO A 118 -24.47 -23.81 21.65
N VAL A 119 -25.32 -24.07 22.63
CA VAL A 119 -25.02 -23.87 24.07
C VAL A 119 -23.86 -24.73 24.56
N ASP A 120 -23.84 -26.00 24.17
CA ASP A 120 -22.74 -26.94 24.42
C ASP A 120 -21.40 -26.42 23.88
N ALA A 121 -21.41 -25.82 22.68
CA ALA A 121 -20.22 -25.22 22.09
C ALA A 121 -19.75 -23.96 22.84
N VAL A 122 -20.67 -23.17 23.42
CA VAL A 122 -20.30 -22.05 24.32
C VAL A 122 -19.60 -22.56 25.58
N ARG A 123 -20.08 -23.66 26.19
CA ARG A 123 -19.41 -24.25 27.36
C ARG A 123 -18.02 -24.76 27.02
N SER A 124 -17.89 -25.45 25.89
CA SER A 124 -16.59 -25.89 25.37
C SER A 124 -15.64 -24.72 25.14
N LEU A 125 -16.14 -23.58 24.61
CA LEU A 125 -15.37 -22.36 24.43
C LEU A 125 -14.79 -21.86 25.76
N VAL A 126 -15.65 -21.75 26.78
CA VAL A 126 -15.26 -21.30 28.13
C VAL A 126 -14.23 -22.24 28.76
N GLN A 127 -14.43 -23.55 28.65
CA GLN A 127 -13.57 -24.55 29.31
C GLN A 127 -12.22 -24.75 28.61
N HIS A 128 -12.19 -24.73 27.27
CA HIS A 128 -11.02 -25.17 26.51
C HIS A 128 -10.31 -24.05 25.74
N LEU A 129 -11.03 -23.06 25.23
CA LEU A 129 -10.44 -22.03 24.37
C LEU A 129 -10.11 -20.74 25.11
N LEU A 130 -11.00 -20.25 25.98
CA LEU A 130 -10.78 -19.00 26.72
C LEU A 130 -9.49 -18.99 27.57
N PRO A 131 -9.07 -20.09 28.23
CA PRO A 131 -7.81 -20.14 28.96
C PRO A 131 -6.56 -19.97 28.08
N LEU A 132 -6.68 -20.15 26.77
CA LEU A 132 -5.59 -19.99 25.80
C LEU A 132 -5.61 -18.59 25.13
N ALA A 133 -6.64 -17.79 25.36
CA ALA A 133 -6.85 -16.54 24.66
C ALA A 133 -5.90 -15.44 25.16
N THR A 134 -5.15 -14.84 24.25
CA THR A 134 -4.44 -13.58 24.52
C THR A 134 -5.44 -12.43 24.59
N VAL A 135 -6.35 -12.34 23.63
CA VAL A 135 -7.39 -11.31 23.58
C VAL A 135 -8.74 -11.97 23.30
N LEU A 136 -9.70 -11.81 24.20
CA LEU A 136 -11.11 -12.12 23.97
C LEU A 136 -11.86 -10.83 23.66
N MET A 137 -12.72 -10.82 22.62
CA MET A 137 -13.41 -9.60 22.19
C MET A 137 -14.93 -9.77 22.06
N PRO A 138 -15.69 -9.90 23.17
CA PRO A 138 -17.13 -10.10 23.12
C PRO A 138 -17.87 -8.77 22.97
N ASN A 139 -19.04 -8.77 22.31
CA ASN A 139 -20.02 -7.70 22.43
C ASN A 139 -20.85 -7.90 23.71
N LEU A 140 -21.61 -6.87 24.11
CA LEU A 140 -22.43 -6.96 25.33
C LEU A 140 -23.43 -8.13 25.34
N PRO A 141 -24.15 -8.44 24.24
CA PRO A 141 -24.95 -9.67 24.18
C PRO A 141 -24.13 -10.95 24.43
N GLU A 142 -22.95 -11.08 23.82
CA GLU A 142 -22.05 -12.22 24.00
C GLU A 142 -21.53 -12.33 25.44
N VAL A 143 -21.21 -11.21 26.10
CA VAL A 143 -20.79 -11.19 27.52
C VAL A 143 -21.85 -11.85 28.40
N LYS A 144 -23.13 -11.53 28.20
CA LYS A 144 -24.22 -12.13 29.01
C LYS A 144 -24.30 -13.64 28.81
N ILE A 145 -24.23 -14.09 27.55
CA ILE A 145 -24.28 -15.52 27.23
C ILE A 145 -23.08 -16.26 27.83
N LEU A 146 -21.87 -15.69 27.74
CA LEU A 146 -20.67 -16.30 28.33
C LEU A 146 -20.76 -16.41 29.85
N ILE A 147 -21.30 -15.40 30.53
CA ILE A 147 -21.50 -15.44 31.99
C ILE A 147 -22.52 -16.52 32.36
N ASP A 148 -23.65 -16.58 31.65
CA ASP A 148 -24.73 -17.52 31.93
C ASP A 148 -24.27 -18.98 31.75
N GLU A 149 -23.48 -19.27 30.72
CA GLU A 149 -22.99 -20.62 30.42
C GLU A 149 -21.75 -21.03 31.22
N ALA A 150 -21.01 -20.07 31.78
CA ALA A 150 -19.87 -20.36 32.65
C ALA A 150 -20.30 -20.86 34.05
N GLU A 151 -21.60 -20.96 34.33
CA GLU A 151 -22.18 -21.34 35.63
C GLU A 151 -21.60 -20.54 36.82
N LEU A 152 -21.14 -19.32 36.56
CA LEU A 152 -20.57 -18.47 37.60
C LEU A 152 -21.70 -18.02 38.54
N ASP A 153 -21.57 -18.35 39.82
CA ASP A 153 -22.56 -18.05 40.87
C ASP A 153 -22.57 -16.54 41.12
N PHE A 154 -23.38 -15.81 40.34
CA PHE A 154 -23.51 -14.37 40.43
C PHE A 154 -24.95 -13.99 40.79
N PRO A 155 -25.16 -13.35 41.95
CA PRO A 155 -26.40 -12.65 42.22
C PRO A 155 -26.58 -11.56 41.13
N ASP A 156 -27.78 -11.44 40.57
CA ASP A 156 -28.23 -10.38 39.63
C ASP A 156 -27.68 -10.34 38.18
N SER A 157 -26.91 -11.31 37.67
CA SER A 157 -26.44 -11.28 36.27
C SER A 157 -27.57 -11.21 35.23
N ARG A 158 -28.73 -11.82 35.55
CA ARG A 158 -29.90 -11.92 34.67
C ARG A 158 -30.70 -10.61 34.56
N SER A 159 -30.45 -9.61 35.42
CA SER A 159 -31.23 -8.37 35.50
C SER A 159 -30.41 -7.07 35.57
N ALA A 160 -29.08 -7.14 35.61
CA ALA A 160 -28.25 -5.94 35.69
C ALA A 160 -28.41 -5.06 34.43
N THR A 161 -29.03 -3.90 34.61
CA THR A 161 -29.10 -2.86 33.57
C THR A 161 -27.76 -2.17 33.50
N ILE A 162 -27.09 -2.24 32.35
CA ILE A 162 -25.82 -1.54 32.10
C ILE A 162 -26.16 -0.06 31.93
N GLN A 163 -25.71 0.78 32.86
CA GLN A 163 -26.02 2.23 32.87
C GLN A 163 -24.77 3.08 32.64
N SER A 164 -23.59 2.49 32.72
CA SER A 164 -22.32 3.20 32.62
C SER A 164 -21.19 2.32 32.06
N THR A 165 -20.08 2.96 31.69
CA THR A 165 -18.84 2.27 31.34
C THR A 165 -18.21 1.53 32.53
N ALA A 166 -18.50 1.94 33.77
CA ALA A 166 -18.05 1.23 34.97
C ALA A 166 -18.73 -0.14 35.11
N ASP A 167 -20.01 -0.25 34.72
CA ASP A 167 -20.72 -1.54 34.71
C ASP A 167 -20.11 -2.48 33.67
N VAL A 168 -19.72 -1.94 32.50
CA VAL A 168 -19.02 -2.68 31.45
C VAL A 168 -17.66 -3.20 31.96
N GLU A 169 -16.90 -2.37 32.67
CA GLU A 169 -15.63 -2.79 33.29
C GLU A 169 -15.83 -3.92 34.30
N ALA A 170 -16.81 -3.80 35.19
CA ALA A 170 -17.10 -4.81 36.19
C ALA A 170 -17.46 -6.17 35.55
N LEU A 171 -18.28 -6.15 34.48
CA LEU A 171 -18.60 -7.34 33.71
C LEU A 171 -17.38 -7.93 33.00
N GLY A 172 -16.55 -7.08 32.40
CA GLY A 172 -15.35 -7.53 31.71
C GLY A 172 -14.32 -8.15 32.63
N ARG A 173 -14.21 -7.69 33.88
CA ARG A 173 -13.35 -8.32 34.90
C ARG A 173 -13.81 -9.74 35.24
N ARG A 174 -15.13 -9.98 35.27
CA ARG A 174 -15.69 -11.33 35.48
C ARG A 174 -15.37 -12.25 34.31
N ILE A 175 -15.50 -11.74 33.08
CA ILE A 175 -15.11 -12.49 31.87
C ILE A 175 -13.60 -12.77 31.85
N GLN A 176 -12.78 -11.81 32.26
CA GLN A 176 -11.32 -11.99 32.33
C GLN A 176 -10.92 -13.12 33.30
N ALA A 177 -11.68 -13.30 34.39
CA ALA A 177 -11.47 -14.38 35.34
C ALA A 177 -11.71 -15.78 34.75
N LEU A 178 -12.30 -15.90 33.56
CA LEU A 178 -12.45 -17.16 32.82
C LEU A 178 -11.15 -17.64 32.14
N GLY A 179 -10.08 -16.82 32.16
CA GLY A 179 -8.78 -17.20 31.62
C GLY A 179 -8.14 -16.27 30.58
N PRO A 180 -8.88 -15.49 29.75
CA PRO A 180 -8.24 -14.62 28.77
C PRO A 180 -7.33 -13.59 29.42
N ALA A 181 -6.13 -13.40 28.87
CA ALA A 181 -5.19 -12.41 29.41
C ALA A 181 -5.73 -10.97 29.28
N TRP A 182 -6.38 -10.70 28.14
CA TRP A 182 -7.01 -9.42 27.83
C TRP A 182 -8.46 -9.62 27.38
N VAL A 183 -9.33 -8.68 27.73
CA VAL A 183 -10.75 -8.67 27.33
C VAL A 183 -11.12 -7.32 26.76
N LEU A 184 -11.56 -7.29 25.50
CA LEU A 184 -12.07 -6.10 24.81
C LEU A 184 -13.59 -6.19 24.69
N ILE A 185 -14.33 -5.50 25.57
CA ILE A 185 -15.78 -5.40 25.42
C ILE A 185 -16.12 -4.36 24.36
N LYS A 186 -16.78 -4.81 23.29
CA LYS A 186 -17.22 -3.97 22.16
C LYS A 186 -18.43 -3.11 22.56
N GLY A 187 -18.30 -1.79 22.43
CA GLY A 187 -19.27 -0.81 22.88
C GLY A 187 -20.47 -0.58 21.97
N GLY A 188 -20.43 -1.04 20.71
CA GLY A 188 -21.44 -0.68 19.69
C GLY A 188 -22.91 -0.97 20.05
N HIS A 189 -23.17 -1.83 21.03
CA HIS A 189 -24.52 -2.16 21.52
C HIS A 189 -24.98 -1.31 22.72
N LEU A 190 -24.14 -0.36 23.17
CA LEU A 190 -24.43 0.59 24.25
C LEU A 190 -24.07 2.01 23.76
N PRO A 191 -24.85 2.58 22.83
CA PRO A 191 -24.63 3.95 22.41
C PRO A 191 -24.79 4.90 23.61
N LEU A 192 -23.88 5.85 23.72
CA LEU A 192 -23.85 6.83 24.79
C LEU A 192 -24.11 8.23 24.25
N ARG A 193 -24.60 9.11 25.14
CA ARG A 193 -24.63 10.56 24.95
C ARG A 193 -23.22 11.14 25.10
N THR A 194 -23.07 12.44 24.82
CA THR A 194 -21.79 13.16 24.98
C THR A 194 -21.29 13.18 26.43
N ASP A 195 -22.19 13.10 27.41
CA ASP A 195 -21.88 13.01 28.84
C ASP A 195 -21.59 11.58 29.32
N LEU A 196 -21.48 10.62 28.39
CA LEU A 196 -21.23 9.19 28.63
C LEU A 196 -22.35 8.45 29.38
N THR A 197 -23.55 9.02 29.47
CA THR A 197 -24.75 8.30 29.91
C THR A 197 -25.39 7.52 28.77
N VAL A 198 -26.13 6.45 29.07
CA VAL A 198 -26.77 5.60 28.06
C VAL A 198 -27.81 6.40 27.27
N ALA A 199 -27.70 6.37 25.94
CA ALA A 199 -28.67 6.97 25.04
C ALA A 199 -29.95 6.10 25.02
N THR A 200 -31.11 6.71 25.27
CA THR A 200 -32.41 6.00 25.26
C THR A 200 -33.15 6.19 23.94
N THR A 201 -32.75 7.19 23.14
CA THR A 201 -33.32 7.46 21.81
C THR A 201 -32.22 7.48 20.74
N THR A 202 -32.59 7.30 19.47
CA THR A 202 -31.64 7.35 18.35
C THR A 202 -30.96 8.71 18.21
N ALA A 203 -31.68 9.80 18.49
CA ALA A 203 -31.14 11.17 18.40
C ALA A 203 -30.11 11.48 19.50
N GLU A 204 -30.10 10.72 20.59
CA GLU A 204 -29.16 10.88 21.69
C GLU A 204 -27.83 10.14 21.47
N ARG A 205 -27.75 9.26 20.47
CA ARG A 205 -26.55 8.46 20.21
C ARG A 205 -25.45 9.37 19.66
N ALA A 206 -24.41 9.57 20.47
CA ALA A 206 -23.30 10.45 20.15
C ALA A 206 -21.95 9.72 20.14
N VAL A 207 -21.80 8.73 21.01
CA VAL A 207 -20.50 8.12 21.32
C VAL A 207 -20.63 6.60 21.47
N VAL A 208 -19.59 5.89 21.04
CA VAL A 208 -19.33 4.47 21.35
C VAL A 208 -18.07 4.39 22.21
N VAL A 209 -18.09 3.53 23.23
CA VAL A 209 -16.92 3.27 24.08
C VAL A 209 -16.61 1.77 24.11
N ASP A 210 -15.49 1.39 23.52
CA ASP A 210 -14.91 0.06 23.69
C ASP A 210 -14.02 0.04 24.94
N VAL A 211 -14.09 -1.04 25.73
CA VAL A 211 -13.37 -1.15 27.00
C VAL A 211 -12.42 -2.34 26.95
N LEU A 212 -11.11 -2.06 26.95
CA LEU A 212 -10.05 -3.06 27.06
C LEU A 212 -9.61 -3.20 28.52
N LEU A 213 -9.60 -4.44 29.00
CA LEU A 213 -9.13 -4.84 30.31
C LEU A 213 -7.91 -5.75 30.16
N GLY A 214 -6.92 -5.57 31.01
CA GLY A 214 -5.68 -6.35 31.00
C GLY A 214 -5.18 -6.72 32.40
N PRO A 215 -3.98 -7.31 32.49
CA PRO A 215 -3.28 -7.62 33.74
C PRO A 215 -3.10 -6.38 34.62
N ASP A 216 -2.76 -6.58 35.90
CA ASP A 216 -2.44 -5.51 36.87
C ASP A 216 -3.51 -4.40 36.98
N ASN A 217 -4.78 -4.79 36.86
CA ASN A 217 -5.92 -3.87 36.83
C ASN A 217 -5.85 -2.83 35.70
N PHE A 218 -5.15 -3.10 34.59
CA PHE A 218 -5.13 -2.24 33.42
C PHE A 218 -6.54 -2.04 32.84
N VAL A 219 -6.87 -0.80 32.49
CA VAL A 219 -8.12 -0.41 31.82
C VAL A 219 -7.80 0.63 30.76
N LEU A 220 -8.28 0.42 29.54
CA LEU A 220 -8.25 1.40 28.45
C LEU A 220 -9.66 1.57 27.88
N ARG A 221 -10.17 2.80 27.91
CA ARG A 221 -11.43 3.18 27.28
C ARG A 221 -11.15 3.84 25.93
N LEU A 222 -11.65 3.26 24.86
CA LEU A 222 -11.53 3.79 23.51
C LEU A 222 -12.85 4.41 23.07
N GLN A 223 -12.84 5.74 23.03
CA GLN A 223 -13.99 6.53 22.62
C GLN A 223 -13.95 6.81 21.11
N SER A 224 -15.10 6.66 20.45
CA SER A 224 -15.30 6.98 19.04
C SER A 224 -16.65 7.66 18.82
N PRO A 225 -16.80 8.54 17.81
CA PRO A 225 -18.11 9.07 17.45
C PRO A 225 -19.08 7.96 17.05
N TRP A 226 -20.36 8.11 17.42
CA TRP A 226 -21.43 7.28 16.86
C TRP A 226 -21.57 7.59 15.36
N GLN A 227 -21.66 6.54 14.55
CA GLN A 227 -21.85 6.66 13.10
C GLN A 227 -23.22 6.10 12.72
N ASP A 228 -24.07 6.94 12.14
CA ASP A 228 -25.37 6.50 11.62
C ASP A 228 -25.18 5.78 10.28
N SER A 229 -24.91 4.48 10.34
CA SER A 229 -24.62 3.64 9.18
C SER A 229 -25.31 2.28 9.33
N THR A 230 -25.90 1.80 8.23
CA THR A 230 -26.40 0.43 8.13
C THR A 230 -25.29 -0.56 7.75
N SER A 231 -24.11 -0.07 7.35
CA SER A 231 -22.98 -0.89 6.94
C SER A 231 -22.15 -1.28 8.16
N THR A 232 -22.66 -2.22 8.94
CA THR A 232 -22.04 -2.74 10.17
C THR A 232 -21.82 -4.25 10.13
N HIS A 233 -22.10 -4.89 8.99
CA HIS A 233 -21.86 -6.31 8.77
C HIS A 233 -20.36 -6.61 8.78
N GLY A 234 -19.94 -7.58 9.60
CA GLY A 234 -18.54 -7.99 9.73
C GLY A 234 -17.63 -7.08 10.56
N THR A 235 -18.18 -6.17 11.36
CA THR A 235 -17.41 -5.32 12.28
C THR A 235 -16.57 -6.13 13.28
N GLY A 236 -17.12 -7.21 13.86
CA GLY A 236 -16.40 -8.12 14.76
C GLY A 236 -15.21 -8.80 14.07
N CYS A 237 -15.46 -9.49 12.95
CA CYS A 237 -14.43 -10.19 12.19
C CYS A 237 -13.31 -9.25 11.71
N SER A 238 -13.69 -8.05 11.26
CA SER A 238 -12.73 -7.02 10.82
C SER A 238 -11.88 -6.48 11.98
N LEU A 239 -12.50 -6.25 13.14
CA LEU A 239 -11.79 -5.81 14.35
C LEU A 239 -10.80 -6.89 14.82
N ALA A 240 -11.22 -8.14 14.86
CA ALA A 240 -10.38 -9.27 15.25
C ALA A 240 -9.15 -9.42 14.34
N ALA A 241 -9.36 -9.30 13.03
CA ALA A 241 -8.30 -9.35 12.03
C ALA A 241 -7.35 -8.14 12.14
N ALA A 242 -7.87 -6.94 12.38
CA ALA A 242 -7.04 -5.74 12.55
C ALA A 242 -6.20 -5.79 13.84
N ILE A 243 -6.74 -6.30 14.95
CA ILE A 243 -5.97 -6.56 16.18
C ILE A 243 -4.86 -7.58 15.89
N SER A 244 -5.22 -8.69 15.24
CA SER A 244 -4.28 -9.77 14.90
C SER A 244 -3.14 -9.28 14.01
N SER A 245 -3.42 -8.37 13.06
CA SER A 245 -2.40 -7.72 12.24
C SER A 245 -1.41 -6.91 13.08
N GLY A 246 -1.89 -6.08 14.01
CA GLY A 246 -1.04 -5.30 14.90
C GLY A 246 -0.14 -6.18 15.76
N LEU A 247 -0.71 -7.24 16.36
CA LEU A 247 0.02 -8.20 17.18
C LEU A 247 1.06 -8.98 16.37
N ALA A 248 0.70 -9.44 15.17
CA ALA A 248 1.63 -10.16 14.28
C ALA A 248 2.83 -9.29 13.87
N LYS A 249 2.66 -7.96 13.85
CA LYS A 249 3.71 -6.97 13.57
C LYS A 249 4.47 -6.51 14.82
N GLY A 250 4.19 -7.10 15.98
CA GLY A 250 4.89 -6.82 17.24
C GLY A 250 4.38 -5.63 18.05
N LEU A 251 3.18 -5.12 17.76
CA LEU A 251 2.52 -4.17 18.67
C LEU A 251 2.10 -4.86 19.96
N ASP A 252 2.07 -4.11 21.06
CA ASP A 252 1.43 -4.57 22.29
C ASP A 252 -0.10 -4.58 22.15
N VAL A 253 -0.79 -5.24 23.09
CA VAL A 253 -2.26 -5.38 23.02
C VAL A 253 -2.98 -4.02 23.06
N PRO A 254 -2.67 -3.08 23.98
CA PRO A 254 -3.29 -1.76 23.98
C PRO A 254 -3.16 -1.00 22.66
N ASP A 255 -1.97 -0.99 22.04
CA ASP A 255 -1.72 -0.29 20.79
C ASP A 255 -2.37 -0.98 19.59
N ALA A 256 -2.30 -2.32 19.53
CA ALA A 256 -2.99 -3.10 18.49
C ALA A 256 -4.51 -2.89 18.52
N VAL A 257 -5.11 -2.91 19.72
CA VAL A 257 -6.54 -2.67 19.92
C VAL A 257 -6.92 -1.23 19.53
N ARG A 258 -6.12 -0.23 19.93
CA ARG A 258 -6.37 1.17 19.56
C ARG A 258 -6.33 1.37 18.04
N ALA A 259 -5.32 0.83 17.37
CA ALA A 259 -5.18 0.91 15.92
C ALA A 259 -6.35 0.20 15.22
N ALA A 260 -6.76 -0.97 15.70
CA ALA A 260 -7.85 -1.75 15.14
C ALA A 260 -9.22 -1.06 15.28
N CYS A 261 -9.52 -0.46 16.44
CA CYS A 261 -10.74 0.33 16.61
C CYS A 261 -10.80 1.51 15.63
N ARG A 262 -9.68 2.23 15.43
CA ARG A 262 -9.60 3.34 14.45
C ARG A 262 -9.75 2.87 13.01
N TYR A 263 -9.21 1.69 12.69
CA TYR A 263 -9.39 1.06 11.38
C TYR A 263 -10.86 0.77 11.09
N VAL A 264 -11.55 0.07 12.00
CA VAL A 264 -12.97 -0.28 11.83
C VAL A 264 -13.86 0.97 11.80
N GLU A 265 -13.55 1.98 12.62
CA GLU A 265 -14.24 3.27 12.59
C GLU A 265 -14.16 3.91 11.19
N ALA A 266 -12.98 3.94 10.58
CA ALA A 266 -12.80 4.46 9.23
C ALA A 266 -13.51 3.58 8.19
N ALA A 267 -13.45 2.25 8.33
CA ALA A 267 -14.10 1.31 7.43
C ALA A 267 -15.63 1.44 7.41
N ILE A 268 -16.26 1.75 8.56
CA ILE A 268 -17.70 2.07 8.62
C ILE A 268 -17.99 3.38 7.87
N ARG A 269 -17.17 4.41 8.10
CA ARG A 269 -17.33 5.73 7.49
C ARG A 269 -17.20 5.71 5.97
N THR A 270 -16.30 4.88 5.45
CA THR A 270 -16.03 4.74 4.01
C THR A 270 -16.73 3.53 3.40
N ALA A 271 -17.79 3.03 4.04
CA ALA A 271 -18.49 1.85 3.55
C ALA A 271 -19.07 2.08 2.13
N PRO A 272 -19.04 1.07 1.25
CA PRO A 272 -19.43 1.23 -0.15
C PRO A 272 -20.95 1.27 -0.38
N GLY A 273 -21.78 1.10 0.66
CA GLY A 273 -23.24 1.15 0.53
C GLY A 273 -23.84 -0.01 -0.25
N LEU A 274 -23.26 -1.21 -0.16
CA LEU A 274 -23.69 -2.38 -0.93
C LEU A 274 -24.80 -3.17 -0.22
N GLY A 275 -25.72 -3.72 -1.02
CA GLY A 275 -26.85 -4.53 -0.55
C GLY A 275 -28.01 -3.69 -0.02
N SER A 276 -29.06 -4.36 0.45
CA SER A 276 -30.30 -3.71 0.92
C SER A 276 -30.64 -4.02 2.38
N GLY A 277 -29.70 -4.62 3.12
CA GLY A 277 -29.81 -4.90 4.56
C GLY A 277 -28.62 -4.31 5.30
N HIS A 278 -27.94 -5.10 6.11
CA HIS A 278 -26.68 -4.71 6.75
C HIS A 278 -25.51 -4.86 5.76
N GLY A 279 -25.00 -3.73 5.26
CA GLY A 279 -23.93 -3.68 4.26
C GLY A 279 -22.54 -3.99 4.83
N PRO A 280 -21.58 -4.39 3.97
CA PRO A 280 -20.19 -4.62 4.36
C PRO A 280 -19.43 -3.31 4.62
N LEU A 281 -18.30 -3.40 5.32
CA LEU A 281 -17.39 -2.28 5.56
C LEU A 281 -16.53 -1.91 4.34
N GLY A 282 -15.97 -0.70 4.36
CA GLY A 282 -14.93 -0.23 3.44
C GLY A 282 -13.56 -0.81 3.78
N HIS A 283 -13.36 -2.12 3.60
CA HIS A 283 -12.17 -2.84 4.06
C HIS A 283 -10.82 -2.34 3.51
N PHE A 284 -10.78 -1.62 2.39
CA PHE A 284 -9.55 -1.18 1.71
C PHE A 284 -9.30 0.34 1.81
N HIS A 285 -9.94 1.01 2.76
CA HIS A 285 -9.90 2.48 2.90
C HIS A 285 -8.49 3.06 3.17
N SER A 286 -7.53 2.23 3.56
CA SER A 286 -6.15 2.61 3.90
C SER A 286 -5.12 2.11 2.88
N THR A 287 -5.56 1.58 1.74
CA THR A 287 -4.69 1.06 0.68
C THR A 287 -4.94 1.74 -0.65
N TYR A 288 -3.89 1.85 -1.46
CA TYR A 288 -3.95 2.26 -2.86
C TYR A 288 -3.30 1.19 -3.74
N HIS A 289 -3.67 1.19 -5.01
CA HIS A 289 -3.12 0.28 -6.00
C HIS A 289 -2.18 1.06 -6.92
N LEU A 290 -1.00 0.50 -7.19
CA LEU A 290 -0.12 1.02 -8.22
C LEU A 290 -0.72 0.72 -9.61
N PRO A 291 -0.64 1.65 -10.57
CA PRO A 291 -1.12 1.43 -11.92
C PRO A 291 -0.16 0.58 -12.78
N PHE A 292 0.96 0.14 -12.21
CA PHE A 292 1.98 -0.70 -12.83
C PHE A 292 2.49 -1.75 -11.84
N SER A 293 3.08 -2.82 -12.37
CA SER A 293 3.80 -3.81 -11.56
C SER A 293 5.23 -3.32 -11.28
N PRO A 294 5.81 -3.59 -10.09
CA PRO A 294 7.20 -3.25 -9.81
C PRO A 294 8.15 -3.77 -10.91
N GLY A 295 9.03 -2.92 -11.43
CA GLY A 295 9.91 -3.22 -12.56
C GLY A 295 9.36 -2.86 -13.95
N TYR A 296 8.15 -2.30 -14.03
CA TYR A 296 7.50 -1.89 -15.28
C TYR A 296 7.00 -0.43 -15.25
N PHE A 297 7.50 0.41 -14.36
CA PHE A 297 7.13 1.83 -14.29
C PHE A 297 7.49 2.59 -15.57
N VAL A 298 8.70 2.43 -16.11
CA VAL A 298 9.14 3.16 -17.32
C VAL A 298 8.33 2.71 -18.52
N GLU A 299 8.03 1.42 -18.65
CA GLU A 299 7.12 0.91 -19.68
C GLU A 299 5.74 1.56 -19.55
N TYR A 300 5.16 1.52 -18.34
CA TYR A 300 3.89 2.16 -18.04
C TYR A 300 3.92 3.65 -18.40
N LEU A 301 4.91 4.40 -17.92
CA LEU A 301 5.08 5.84 -18.11
C LEU A 301 5.07 6.19 -19.60
N LEU A 302 5.88 5.51 -20.41
CA LEU A 302 6.01 5.79 -21.83
C LEU A 302 4.79 5.34 -22.65
N ALA A 303 4.02 4.37 -22.15
CA ALA A 303 2.79 3.89 -22.79
C ALA A 303 1.56 4.75 -22.48
N ARG A 304 1.61 5.65 -21.48
CA ARG A 304 0.46 6.48 -21.11
C ARG A 304 -0.03 7.34 -22.28
N PRO A 305 -1.35 7.57 -22.45
CA PRO A 305 -1.87 8.41 -23.53
C PRO A 305 -1.35 9.85 -23.54
N ASP A 306 -1.15 10.46 -22.36
CA ASP A 306 -0.66 11.83 -22.19
C ASP A 306 0.87 11.97 -22.37
N VAL A 307 1.62 10.87 -22.23
CA VAL A 307 3.08 10.84 -22.41
C VAL A 307 3.47 10.36 -23.81
N SER A 308 2.85 9.28 -24.30
CA SER A 308 3.25 8.59 -25.53
C SER A 308 3.26 9.50 -26.76
N ALA A 309 2.29 10.42 -26.87
CA ALA A 309 2.23 11.37 -27.98
C ALA A 309 3.43 12.33 -27.99
N VAL A 310 3.73 12.96 -26.85
CA VAL A 310 4.84 13.93 -26.74
C VAL A 310 6.19 13.22 -26.79
N TRP A 311 6.31 12.03 -26.20
CA TRP A 311 7.49 11.18 -26.28
C TRP A 311 7.79 10.76 -27.73
N ARG A 312 6.76 10.39 -28.50
CA ARG A 312 6.94 10.04 -29.91
C ARG A 312 7.42 11.24 -30.73
N SER A 313 6.85 12.42 -30.51
CA SER A 313 7.29 13.66 -31.18
C SER A 313 8.74 13.99 -30.88
N PHE A 314 9.18 13.74 -29.64
CA PHE A 314 10.56 13.88 -29.23
C PHE A 314 11.46 12.84 -29.93
N VAL A 315 11.23 11.55 -29.73
CA VAL A 315 12.07 10.50 -30.35
C VAL A 315 12.13 10.61 -31.89
N HIS A 316 11.04 11.04 -32.55
CA HIS A 316 10.94 11.19 -34.00
C HIS A 316 11.01 12.65 -34.47
N HIS A 317 11.65 13.52 -33.70
CA HIS A 317 11.72 14.93 -34.04
C HIS A 317 12.33 15.15 -35.44
N PRO A 318 11.83 16.07 -36.27
CA PRO A 318 12.38 16.31 -37.60
C PRO A 318 13.88 16.62 -37.61
N PHE A 319 14.39 17.34 -36.61
CA PHE A 319 15.83 17.55 -36.41
C PHE A 319 16.59 16.22 -36.30
N VAL A 320 16.09 15.29 -35.46
CA VAL A 320 16.68 13.96 -35.25
C VAL A 320 16.60 13.11 -36.52
N LEU A 321 15.47 13.14 -37.23
CA LEU A 321 15.33 12.43 -38.50
C LEU A 321 16.29 12.98 -39.57
N ALA A 322 16.49 14.29 -39.62
CA ALA A 322 17.43 14.93 -40.53
C ALA A 322 18.90 14.57 -40.21
N LEU A 323 19.25 14.33 -38.94
CA LEU A 323 20.54 13.72 -38.57
C LEU A 323 20.68 12.32 -39.19
N GLY A 324 19.64 11.49 -39.04
CA GLY A 324 19.60 10.14 -39.60
C GLY A 324 19.75 10.10 -41.12
N HIS A 325 19.04 10.98 -41.82
CA HIS A 325 19.13 11.09 -43.28
C HIS A 325 20.44 11.75 -43.76
N GLY A 326 21.17 12.43 -42.86
CA GLY A 326 22.35 13.22 -43.21
C GLY A 326 22.01 14.50 -44.00
N THR A 327 20.78 15.01 -43.83
CA THR A 327 20.26 16.19 -44.55
C THR A 327 20.20 17.44 -43.68
N LEU A 328 20.39 17.30 -42.36
CA LEU A 328 20.41 18.46 -41.45
C LEU A 328 21.47 19.48 -41.92
N PRO A 329 21.17 20.78 -41.98
CA PRO A 329 22.16 21.79 -42.33
C PRO A 329 23.32 21.79 -41.33
N LEU A 330 24.56 21.78 -41.84
CA LEU A 330 25.74 21.75 -40.97
C LEU A 330 25.80 22.95 -39.99
N PRO A 331 25.39 24.18 -40.34
CA PRO A 331 25.29 25.28 -39.37
C PRO A 331 24.31 25.00 -38.22
N SER A 332 23.17 24.35 -38.51
CA SER A 332 22.19 23.94 -37.48
C SER A 332 22.81 22.96 -36.50
N PHE A 333 23.53 21.96 -37.03
CA PHE A 333 24.21 20.99 -36.19
C PHE A 333 25.33 21.61 -35.33
N LYS A 334 26.14 22.49 -35.92
CA LYS A 334 27.19 23.22 -35.20
C LYS A 334 26.62 24.13 -34.10
N GLY A 335 25.50 24.79 -34.36
CA GLY A 335 24.81 25.58 -33.34
C GLY A 335 24.29 24.70 -32.20
N TYR A 336 23.63 23.59 -32.54
CA TYR A 336 23.12 22.62 -31.58
C TYR A 336 24.21 22.10 -30.64
N ILE A 337 25.30 21.59 -31.19
CA ILE A 337 26.35 20.94 -30.38
C ILE A 337 27.06 21.92 -29.43
N VAL A 338 27.12 23.22 -29.78
CA VAL A 338 27.64 24.27 -28.90
C VAL A 338 26.65 24.59 -27.77
N GLN A 339 25.35 24.69 -28.09
CA GLN A 339 24.32 24.87 -27.08
C GLN A 339 24.21 23.66 -26.14
N ASP A 340 24.37 22.45 -26.67
CA ASP A 340 24.36 21.21 -25.89
C ASP A 340 25.52 21.18 -24.88
N TYR A 341 26.72 21.63 -25.29
CA TYR A 341 27.83 21.81 -24.34
C TYR A 341 27.47 22.77 -23.18
N LEU A 342 26.80 23.89 -23.47
CA LEU A 342 26.36 24.84 -22.42
C LEU A 342 25.26 24.23 -21.54
N PHE A 343 24.33 23.49 -22.15
CA PHE A 343 23.30 22.73 -21.46
C PHE A 343 23.91 21.73 -20.48
N LEU A 344 24.90 20.93 -20.91
CA LEU A 344 25.54 19.90 -20.08
C LEU A 344 26.27 20.50 -18.86
N ILE A 345 26.73 21.76 -18.90
CA ILE A 345 27.24 22.45 -17.72
C ILE A 345 26.14 22.55 -16.65
N GLN A 346 24.95 23.04 -17.01
CA GLN A 346 23.86 23.18 -16.06
C GLN A 346 23.27 21.81 -15.68
N PHE A 347 23.20 20.88 -16.62
CA PHE A 347 22.76 19.51 -16.38
C PHE A 347 23.68 18.77 -15.39
N SER A 348 24.99 18.99 -15.47
CA SER A 348 25.95 18.46 -14.49
C SER A 348 25.73 19.04 -13.09
N ARG A 349 25.34 20.32 -12.98
CA ARG A 349 24.94 20.94 -11.70
C ARG A 349 23.66 20.33 -11.15
N ALA A 350 22.68 20.04 -12.02
CA ALA A 350 21.45 19.36 -11.62
C ALA A 350 21.71 17.92 -11.16
N CYS A 351 22.61 17.18 -11.82
CA CYS A 351 23.04 15.84 -11.38
C CYS A 351 23.77 15.90 -10.02
N ALA A 352 24.63 16.90 -9.82
CA ALA A 352 25.26 17.13 -8.51
C ALA A 352 24.25 17.51 -7.42
N LEU A 353 23.20 18.27 -7.78
CA LEU A 353 22.08 18.55 -6.88
C LEU A 353 21.31 17.27 -6.50
N ALA A 354 21.14 16.32 -7.43
CA ALA A 354 20.57 15.01 -7.10
C ALA A 354 21.42 14.24 -6.08
N ALA A 355 22.75 14.28 -6.20
CA ALA A 355 23.66 13.72 -5.22
C ALA A 355 23.55 14.42 -3.85
N TYR A 356 23.45 15.75 -3.83
CA TYR A 356 23.23 16.52 -2.59
C TYR A 356 21.92 16.14 -1.89
N LYS A 357 20.87 15.81 -2.64
CA LYS A 357 19.53 15.47 -2.12
C LYS A 357 19.37 13.99 -1.77
N ALA A 358 20.41 13.18 -1.93
CA ALA A 358 20.39 11.77 -1.60
C ALA A 358 20.46 11.52 -0.09
N ASN A 359 19.73 10.50 0.38
CA ASN A 359 19.66 10.17 1.81
C ASN A 359 20.63 9.05 2.23
N ASN A 360 21.32 8.43 1.27
CA ASN A 360 22.23 7.32 1.53
C ASN A 360 23.42 7.36 0.55
N VAL A 361 24.49 6.64 0.90
CA VAL A 361 25.75 6.65 0.13
C VAL A 361 25.59 6.01 -1.25
N ALA A 362 24.75 4.99 -1.40
CA ALA A 362 24.53 4.33 -2.69
C ALA A 362 23.88 5.30 -3.70
N ASP A 363 22.90 6.08 -3.27
CA ASP A 363 22.26 7.12 -4.08
C ASP A 363 23.24 8.26 -4.43
N ILE A 364 24.09 8.67 -3.47
CA ILE A 364 25.14 9.68 -3.71
C ILE A 364 26.10 9.19 -4.79
N ASP A 365 26.56 7.95 -4.70
CA ASP A 365 27.47 7.35 -5.67
C ASP A 365 26.81 7.25 -7.06
N SER A 366 25.57 6.76 -7.13
CA SER A 366 24.81 6.66 -8.39
C SER A 366 24.65 8.03 -9.09
N ALA A 367 24.27 9.07 -8.36
CA ALA A 367 24.15 10.43 -8.89
C ALA A 367 25.52 11.03 -9.28
N SER A 368 26.58 10.72 -8.52
CA SER A 368 27.96 11.16 -8.83
C SER A 368 28.50 10.49 -10.10
N GLN A 369 28.20 9.21 -10.31
CA GLN A 369 28.54 8.49 -11.54
C GLN A 369 27.82 9.08 -12.76
N THR A 370 26.57 9.51 -12.59
CA THR A 370 25.82 10.23 -13.63
C THR A 370 26.50 11.55 -13.98
N THR A 371 26.87 12.35 -12.98
CA THR A 371 27.66 13.58 -13.18
C THR A 371 28.97 13.31 -13.93
N ALA A 372 29.74 12.29 -13.51
CA ALA A 372 31.00 11.92 -14.14
C ALA A 372 30.82 11.40 -15.58
N TYR A 373 29.68 10.79 -15.89
CA TYR A 373 29.31 10.42 -17.25
C TYR A 373 29.08 11.65 -18.13
N ILE A 374 28.27 12.61 -17.66
CA ILE A 374 28.01 13.88 -18.38
C ILE A 374 29.31 14.66 -18.64
N LEU A 375 30.22 14.72 -17.67
CA LEU A 375 31.51 15.39 -17.86
C LEU A 375 32.37 14.71 -18.94
N ARG A 376 32.28 13.39 -19.11
CA ARG A 376 32.96 12.65 -20.19
C ARG A 376 32.31 12.95 -21.54
N GLU A 377 31.00 13.01 -21.59
CA GLU A 377 30.24 13.39 -22.79
C GLU A 377 30.61 14.81 -23.27
N MET A 378 30.75 15.77 -22.35
CA MET A 378 31.23 17.11 -22.70
C MET A 378 32.62 17.10 -23.36
N GLN A 379 33.51 16.17 -23.00
CA GLN A 379 34.82 16.04 -23.67
C GLN A 379 34.68 15.55 -25.12
N LEU A 380 33.66 14.74 -25.42
CA LEU A 380 33.35 14.33 -26.79
C LEU A 380 32.84 15.52 -27.60
N HIS A 381 31.95 16.33 -27.02
CA HIS A 381 31.46 17.57 -27.64
C HIS A 381 32.60 18.52 -28.00
N ILE A 382 33.55 18.74 -27.08
CA ILE A 382 34.73 19.59 -27.33
C ILE A 382 35.55 19.06 -28.51
N LYS A 383 35.83 17.75 -28.54
CA LYS A 383 36.57 17.13 -29.66
C LYS A 383 35.82 17.26 -30.98
N TYR A 384 34.50 17.12 -30.94
CA TYR A 384 33.67 17.21 -32.14
C TYR A 384 33.59 18.64 -32.68
N CYS A 385 33.40 19.64 -31.82
CA CYS A 385 33.49 21.05 -32.16
C CYS A 385 34.85 21.43 -32.74
N ALA A 386 35.95 20.92 -32.16
CA ALA A 386 37.29 21.15 -32.68
C ALA A 386 37.46 20.64 -34.13
N SER A 387 36.83 19.51 -34.48
CA SER A 387 36.82 18.99 -35.85
C SER A 387 36.12 19.91 -36.86
N PHE A 388 35.25 20.80 -36.37
CA PHE A 388 34.55 21.81 -37.14
C PHE A 388 35.21 23.19 -37.13
N GLY A 389 36.38 23.31 -36.48
CA GLY A 389 37.11 24.56 -36.32
C GLY A 389 36.57 25.47 -35.20
N ILE A 390 35.76 24.94 -34.28
CA ILE A 390 35.22 25.69 -33.13
C ILE A 390 36.07 25.39 -31.90
N SER A 391 36.68 26.43 -31.33
CA SER A 391 37.51 26.34 -30.13
C SER A 391 36.68 26.29 -28.84
N LEU A 392 37.27 25.74 -27.77
CA LEU A 392 36.64 25.73 -26.44
C LEU A 392 36.31 27.15 -25.95
N SER A 393 37.19 28.13 -26.21
CA SER A 393 36.96 29.52 -25.84
C SER A 393 35.75 30.12 -26.56
N GLU A 394 35.53 29.79 -27.84
CA GLU A 394 34.35 30.22 -28.58
C GLU A 394 33.08 29.57 -28.02
N MET A 395 33.12 28.27 -27.71
CA MET A 395 31.99 27.57 -27.08
C MET A 395 31.60 28.22 -25.74
N GLN A 396 32.59 28.52 -24.88
CA GLN A 396 32.37 29.14 -23.57
C GLN A 396 31.88 30.59 -23.65
N ALA A 397 32.27 31.32 -24.70
CA ALA A 397 31.83 32.69 -24.92
C ALA A 397 30.48 32.79 -25.65
N THR A 398 29.93 31.67 -26.12
CA THR A 398 28.63 31.64 -26.80
C THR A 398 27.50 31.90 -25.80
N GLU A 399 26.54 32.73 -26.18
CA GLU A 399 25.35 33.01 -25.38
C GLU A 399 24.42 31.78 -25.33
N GLU A 400 23.87 31.46 -24.15
CA GLU A 400 22.84 30.42 -24.00
C GLU A 400 21.57 30.87 -24.77
N HIS A 401 21.13 30.05 -25.72
CA HIS A 401 19.88 30.30 -26.42
C HIS A 401 18.69 30.22 -25.45
N GLN A 402 17.62 30.98 -25.72
CA GLN A 402 16.47 31.07 -24.80
C GLN A 402 15.87 29.70 -24.43
N ALA A 403 15.79 28.77 -25.40
CA ALA A 403 15.30 27.41 -25.13
C ALA A 403 16.27 26.59 -24.25
N CYS A 404 17.59 26.74 -24.44
CA CYS A 404 18.61 26.14 -23.56
C CYS A 404 18.47 26.67 -22.13
N THR A 405 18.35 28.00 -21.99
CA THR A 405 18.11 28.64 -20.68
C THR A 405 16.81 28.13 -20.06
N ALA A 406 15.70 28.13 -20.80
CA ALA A 406 14.40 27.69 -20.29
C ALA A 406 14.45 26.24 -19.79
N TYR A 407 15.09 25.34 -20.55
CA TYR A 407 15.19 23.94 -20.13
C TYR A 407 16.05 23.79 -18.87
N THR A 408 17.27 24.33 -18.88
CA THR A 408 18.18 24.18 -17.74
C THR A 408 17.62 24.83 -16.47
N ARG A 409 16.95 26.00 -16.59
CA ARG A 409 16.26 26.62 -15.45
C ARG A 409 15.08 25.79 -14.98
N TYR A 410 14.30 25.19 -15.87
CA TYR A 410 13.19 24.31 -15.48
C TYR A 410 13.67 23.12 -14.64
N VAL A 411 14.72 22.42 -15.09
CA VAL A 411 15.27 21.26 -14.36
C VAL A 411 15.81 21.68 -12.99
N LEU A 412 16.57 22.77 -12.92
CA LEU A 412 17.13 23.26 -11.65
C LEU A 412 16.04 23.79 -10.71
N ASP A 413 15.00 24.44 -11.24
CA ASP A 413 13.87 24.94 -10.45
C ASP A 413 13.08 23.77 -9.82
N VAL A 414 12.76 22.73 -10.61
CA VAL A 414 12.19 21.48 -10.07
C VAL A 414 13.10 20.89 -9.00
N GLY A 415 14.41 20.84 -9.25
CA GLY A 415 15.40 20.31 -8.32
C GLY A 415 15.49 21.08 -7.00
N HIS A 416 15.32 22.40 -7.02
CA HIS A 416 15.34 23.24 -5.83
C HIS A 416 14.00 23.25 -5.10
N ALA A 417 12.88 23.24 -5.83
CA ALA A 417 11.53 23.36 -5.27
C ALA A 417 10.95 22.03 -4.79
N GLN A 418 11.38 20.88 -5.33
CA GLN A 418 10.80 19.57 -5.04
C GLN A 418 11.83 18.57 -4.46
N ASP A 419 11.44 17.29 -4.33
CA ASP A 419 12.27 16.19 -3.82
C ASP A 419 13.28 15.66 -4.87
N ARG A 420 14.05 14.63 -4.51
CA ARG A 420 15.07 14.04 -5.40
C ARG A 420 14.43 13.32 -6.58
N LEU A 421 13.30 12.64 -6.37
CA LEU A 421 12.61 11.88 -7.40
C LEU A 421 12.00 12.80 -8.49
N ALA A 422 11.44 13.94 -8.11
CA ALA A 422 10.99 14.97 -9.05
C ALA A 422 12.13 15.50 -9.93
N LEU A 423 13.30 15.74 -9.33
CA LEU A 423 14.49 16.10 -10.09
C LEU A 423 14.89 14.98 -11.06
N HIS A 424 14.88 13.72 -10.62
CA HIS A 424 15.17 12.60 -11.51
C HIS A 424 14.19 12.51 -12.68
N MET A 425 12.90 12.79 -12.45
CA MET A 425 11.88 12.84 -13.49
C MET A 425 12.07 14.00 -14.47
N ALA A 426 12.60 15.15 -14.03
CA ALA A 426 12.96 16.26 -14.92
C ALA A 426 14.21 15.98 -15.77
N LEU A 427 15.15 15.18 -15.24
CA LEU A 427 16.38 14.75 -15.93
C LEU A 427 16.14 13.56 -16.88
N ALA A 428 15.13 12.73 -16.61
CA ALA A 428 14.89 11.46 -17.30
C ALA A 428 14.69 11.60 -18.83
N PRO A 429 13.95 12.60 -19.36
CA PRO A 429 13.78 12.73 -20.80
C PRO A 429 15.08 12.83 -21.59
N CYS A 430 16.09 13.56 -21.07
CA CYS A 430 17.39 13.67 -21.71
C CYS A 430 18.10 12.30 -21.72
N ILE A 431 18.24 11.67 -20.55
CA ILE A 431 19.01 10.42 -20.39
C ILE A 431 18.38 9.25 -21.16
N LEU A 432 17.05 9.09 -21.05
CA LEU A 432 16.34 8.00 -21.73
C LEU A 432 16.11 8.32 -23.21
N GLY A 433 15.86 9.59 -23.52
CA GLY A 433 15.45 10.08 -24.83
C GLY A 433 16.50 10.00 -25.90
N TYR A 434 17.70 10.47 -25.60
CA TYR A 434 18.80 10.44 -26.57
C TYR A 434 19.17 9.00 -26.95
N THR A 435 19.18 8.10 -25.97
CA THR A 435 19.35 6.66 -26.21
C THR A 435 18.21 6.09 -27.07
N ALA A 436 16.96 6.47 -26.78
CA ALA A 436 15.80 6.01 -27.55
C ALA A 436 15.80 6.53 -29.01
N ALA A 437 16.13 7.81 -29.20
CA ALA A 437 16.27 8.46 -30.50
C ALA A 437 17.38 7.80 -31.34
N ALA A 438 18.56 7.59 -30.75
CA ALA A 438 19.67 6.94 -31.43
C ALA A 438 19.34 5.50 -31.84
N ARG A 439 18.70 4.72 -30.96
CA ARG A 439 18.24 3.36 -31.29
C ARG A 439 17.19 3.36 -32.40
N MET A 440 16.23 4.29 -32.34
CA MET A 440 15.24 4.47 -33.40
C MET A 440 15.93 4.73 -34.74
N LEU A 441 16.91 5.65 -34.79
CA LEU A 441 17.68 5.90 -36.01
C LEU A 441 18.47 4.66 -36.46
N CYS A 442 19.15 3.95 -35.57
CA CYS A 442 19.91 2.75 -35.94
C CYS A 442 19.04 1.61 -36.50
N ALA A 443 17.81 1.48 -36.00
CA ALA A 443 16.84 0.49 -36.43
C ALA A 443 16.17 0.82 -37.78
N ARG A 444 16.19 2.10 -38.19
CA ARG A 444 15.55 2.54 -39.44
C ARG A 444 16.40 2.26 -40.68
N PRO A 445 15.81 1.67 -41.74
CA PRO A 445 16.50 1.48 -43.01
C PRO A 445 16.90 2.79 -43.70
N GLU A 446 16.15 3.88 -43.46
CA GLU A 446 16.37 5.18 -44.11
C GLU A 446 17.60 5.92 -43.57
N THR A 447 18.17 5.46 -42.45
CA THR A 447 19.33 6.10 -41.82
C THR A 447 20.59 5.92 -42.65
N ARG A 448 21.14 7.02 -43.13
CA ARG A 448 22.36 7.07 -43.92
C ARG A 448 23.56 6.83 -43.01
N ARG A 449 24.23 5.67 -43.19
CA ARG A 449 25.45 5.30 -42.44
C ARG A 449 26.73 5.75 -43.14
N GLY A 450 26.77 5.62 -44.47
CA GLY A 450 27.92 6.01 -45.29
C GLY A 450 27.90 7.47 -45.71
N GLY A 451 28.98 8.21 -45.43
CA GLY A 451 29.13 9.63 -45.81
C GLY A 451 28.11 10.56 -45.13
N ASN A 452 27.51 10.13 -44.02
CA ASN A 452 26.69 10.98 -43.17
C ASN A 452 27.62 11.71 -42.18
N PRO A 453 27.68 13.05 -42.21
CA PRO A 453 28.56 13.82 -41.33
C PRO A 453 28.20 13.67 -39.84
N TYR A 454 27.03 13.14 -39.50
CA TYR A 454 26.53 13.02 -38.12
C TYR A 454 26.57 11.58 -37.57
N TRP A 455 27.03 10.61 -38.37
CA TRP A 455 26.94 9.18 -38.01
C TRP A 455 27.72 8.82 -36.75
N GLU A 456 28.90 9.42 -36.54
CA GLU A 456 29.70 9.22 -35.33
C GLU A 456 28.95 9.63 -34.07
N TRP A 457 28.23 10.76 -34.13
CA TRP A 457 27.39 11.24 -33.04
C TRP A 457 26.20 10.30 -32.80
N ILE A 458 25.48 9.87 -33.84
CA ILE A 458 24.36 8.92 -33.69
C ILE A 458 24.85 7.60 -33.05
N ARG A 459 26.01 7.10 -33.49
CA ARG A 459 26.59 5.87 -32.99
C ARG A 459 26.98 5.97 -31.52
N SER A 460 27.49 7.12 -31.04
CA SER A 460 27.87 7.25 -29.63
C SER A 460 26.66 7.09 -28.72
N TYR A 461 25.50 7.66 -29.05
CA TYR A 461 24.29 7.49 -28.22
C TYR A 461 23.61 6.11 -28.36
N ALA A 462 23.96 5.35 -29.40
CA ALA A 462 23.48 3.98 -29.59
C ALA A 462 24.43 2.92 -29.00
N ASP A 463 25.57 3.32 -28.43
CA ASP A 463 26.56 2.39 -27.89
C ASP A 463 26.12 1.71 -26.59
N ASP A 464 26.87 0.69 -26.21
CA ASP A 464 26.58 -0.08 -25.01
C ASP A 464 26.78 0.71 -23.71
N ASP A 465 27.63 1.75 -23.71
CA ASP A 465 27.88 2.57 -22.52
C ASP A 465 26.71 3.50 -22.22
N ASN A 466 26.17 4.15 -23.26
CA ASN A 466 24.95 4.97 -23.21
C ASN A 466 23.75 4.12 -22.81
N ARG A 467 23.61 2.95 -23.43
CA ARG A 467 22.58 1.98 -23.04
C ARG A 467 22.66 1.63 -21.56
N ARG A 468 23.84 1.25 -21.07
CA ARG A 468 24.02 0.92 -19.64
C ARG A 468 23.70 2.10 -18.73
N ALA A 469 24.02 3.33 -19.14
CA ALA A 469 23.68 4.53 -18.37
C ALA A 469 22.15 4.74 -18.29
N ALA A 470 21.45 4.64 -19.43
CA ALA A 470 19.99 4.73 -19.48
C ALA A 470 19.30 3.60 -18.70
N ASP A 471 19.78 2.35 -18.83
CA ASP A 471 19.22 1.19 -18.13
C ASP A 471 19.39 1.33 -16.61
N ARG A 472 20.55 1.83 -16.13
CA ARG A 472 20.75 2.14 -14.69
C ARG A 472 19.83 3.24 -14.21
N TYR A 473 19.61 4.27 -15.02
CA TYR A 473 18.74 5.38 -14.67
C TYR A 473 17.27 4.96 -14.63
N ALA A 474 16.84 4.12 -15.58
CA ALA A 474 15.52 3.48 -15.55
C ALA A 474 15.35 2.64 -14.29
N ALA A 475 16.34 1.80 -13.95
CA ALA A 475 16.30 0.97 -12.74
C ALA A 475 16.15 1.79 -11.44
N LEU A 476 16.76 2.98 -11.37
CA LEU A 476 16.56 3.90 -10.25
C LEU A 476 15.09 4.33 -10.13
N LEU A 477 14.46 4.71 -11.24
CA LEU A 477 13.04 5.07 -11.24
C LEU A 477 12.15 3.87 -10.89
N GLU A 478 12.49 2.68 -11.38
CA GLU A 478 11.78 1.42 -11.08
C GLU A 478 11.80 1.05 -9.59
N ASP A 479 12.90 1.33 -8.89
CA ASP A 479 13.06 1.03 -7.47
C ASP A 479 12.29 2.02 -6.58
N GLU A 480 12.27 3.31 -6.95
CA GLU A 480 11.66 4.36 -6.13
C GLU A 480 10.16 4.55 -6.35
N MET A 481 9.64 4.20 -7.54
CA MET A 481 8.24 4.47 -7.86
C MET A 481 7.22 3.61 -7.09
N PRO A 482 7.48 2.32 -6.77
CA PRO A 482 6.54 1.50 -6.01
C PRO A 482 6.20 2.03 -4.62
N SER A 483 7.03 2.88 -4.01
CA SER A 483 6.74 3.51 -2.72
C SER A 483 5.95 4.81 -2.82
N GLN A 484 5.62 5.28 -4.03
CA GLN A 484 4.90 6.53 -4.22
C GLN A 484 3.39 6.32 -4.25
N PRO A 485 2.60 7.21 -3.62
CA PRO A 485 1.15 7.18 -3.79
C PRO A 485 0.77 7.55 -5.24
N PRO A 486 -0.36 7.04 -5.76
CA PRO A 486 -0.80 7.32 -7.13
C PRO A 486 -0.89 8.81 -7.47
N SER A 487 -1.32 9.66 -6.53
CA SER A 487 -1.36 11.10 -6.73
C SER A 487 0.02 11.71 -6.98
N ARG A 488 1.06 11.21 -6.30
CA ARG A 488 2.43 11.66 -6.53
C ARG A 488 2.97 11.20 -7.88
N ILE A 489 2.62 9.99 -8.30
CA ILE A 489 2.97 9.49 -9.65
C ILE A 489 2.41 10.43 -10.73
N GLU A 490 1.16 10.88 -10.60
CA GLU A 490 0.57 11.84 -11.55
C GLU A 490 1.33 13.18 -11.60
N GLU A 491 1.74 13.72 -10.44
CA GLU A 491 2.56 14.94 -10.39
C GLU A 491 3.93 14.76 -11.09
N LEU A 492 4.57 13.61 -10.86
CA LEU A 492 5.86 13.26 -11.45
C LEU A 492 5.76 13.09 -12.97
N VAL A 493 4.66 12.52 -13.47
CA VAL A 493 4.38 12.41 -14.91
C VAL A 493 4.29 13.80 -15.55
N VAL A 494 3.65 14.77 -14.90
CA VAL A 494 3.56 16.15 -15.41
C VAL A 494 4.95 16.78 -15.56
N ILE A 495 5.85 16.55 -14.60
CA ILE A 495 7.23 17.02 -14.67
C ILE A 495 7.96 16.41 -15.87
N PHE A 496 7.82 15.10 -16.05
CA PHE A 496 8.41 14.38 -17.18
C PHE A 496 7.90 14.91 -18.53
N ILE A 497 6.58 15.08 -18.68
CA ILE A 497 5.96 15.66 -19.89
C ILE A 497 6.51 17.06 -20.17
N GLN A 498 6.62 17.91 -19.14
CA GLN A 498 7.11 19.27 -19.31
C GLN A 498 8.60 19.30 -19.70
N ALA A 499 9.42 18.41 -19.13
CA ALA A 499 10.81 18.25 -19.52
C ALA A 499 10.95 17.75 -20.98
N ILE A 500 10.08 16.85 -21.47
CA ILE A 500 10.06 16.48 -22.90
C ILE A 500 9.71 17.70 -23.78
N LYS A 501 8.80 18.58 -23.36
CA LYS A 501 8.49 19.80 -24.12
C LYS A 501 9.68 20.75 -24.19
N MET A 502 10.50 20.80 -23.14
CA MET A 502 11.74 21.59 -23.14
C MET A 502 12.77 21.00 -24.11
N GLU A 503 12.89 19.67 -24.19
CA GLU A 503 13.71 18.98 -25.19
C GLU A 503 13.27 19.28 -26.64
N LEU A 504 11.96 19.26 -26.90
CA LEU A 504 11.42 19.65 -28.21
C LEU A 504 11.83 21.07 -28.57
N GLY A 505 11.65 22.01 -27.63
CA GLY A 505 12.09 23.40 -27.80
C GLY A 505 13.61 23.54 -28.01
N PHE A 506 14.40 22.61 -27.48
CA PHE A 506 15.85 22.57 -27.67
C PHE A 506 16.22 22.21 -29.11
N TRP A 507 15.57 21.24 -29.74
CA TRP A 507 15.81 20.95 -31.15
C TRP A 507 15.18 21.95 -32.12
N ASP A 508 14.08 22.60 -31.72
CA ASP A 508 13.43 23.65 -32.50
C ASP A 508 14.26 24.95 -32.59
N MET A 509 15.32 25.09 -31.80
CA MET A 509 16.26 26.22 -31.88
C MET A 509 16.88 26.37 -33.28
N PHE A 510 17.02 25.26 -34.01
CA PHE A 510 17.76 25.24 -35.26
C PHE A 510 16.90 24.77 -36.44
N PRO A 511 17.05 25.41 -37.62
CA PRO A 511 16.35 24.99 -38.83
C PRO A 511 16.68 23.54 -39.18
N HIS A 512 15.64 22.76 -39.38
CA HIS A 512 15.70 21.37 -39.81
C HIS A 512 14.81 21.25 -41.04
N ALA A 513 15.42 21.02 -42.21
CA ALA A 513 14.75 21.02 -43.50
C ALA A 513 13.98 19.73 -43.77
#